data_AF-A0A920K695-F1
#
_entry.id   AF-A0A920K695-F1
#
_cell.length_a   1.000
_cell.length_b   1.000
_cell.length_c   1.000
_cell.angle_alpha   90.00
_cell.angle_beta   90.00
_cell.angle_gamma   90.00
#
_symmetry.space_group_name_H-M   'P 1'
#
loop_
_entity.id
_entity.type
_entity.pdbx_description
1 polymer ?
#
loop_
_entity_poly.entity_id
_entity_poly.type
_entity_poly.pdbx_seq_one_letter_code
_entity_poly.pdbx_strand_id
1 'polypeptide(L)'
;MALISTIRVRKFYIGSNEDEVVIVDVTDKSNPTFISSIQYSSTQYTHQGWLTEDHKYFLVGDELDEVENGINARTIILDFSDLDVPANHVEYISANPVIDHNGYVVGDLFYLAVYRGLRILDLENIDSKEVIEKYYFDTHIEHEAHSARKPPIIGFDDDHDNPRKGNEDLFNGA
;
A
#
# COMPACT_ATOMS: atom_id res chain seq x y z
N MET A 1 -33.37 34.56 -14.60
CA MET A 1 -33.34 33.08 -14.59
C MET A 1 -31.99 32.68 -14.04
N ALA A 2 -31.94 32.22 -12.78
CA ALA A 2 -30.69 31.84 -12.12
C ALA A 2 -30.58 30.32 -12.15
N LEU A 3 -29.53 29.80 -12.79
CA LEU A 3 -29.18 28.39 -12.73
C LEU A 3 -28.36 28.19 -11.46
N ILE A 4 -28.93 27.54 -10.45
CA ILE A 4 -28.15 27.05 -9.31
C ILE A 4 -27.62 25.68 -9.73
N SER A 5 -26.37 25.62 -10.16
CA SER A 5 -25.62 24.38 -10.33
C SER A 5 -25.02 24.02 -8.98
N THR A 6 -25.54 22.99 -8.32
CA THR A 6 -24.91 22.44 -7.12
C THR A 6 -23.91 21.38 -7.59
N ILE A 7 -22.62 21.72 -7.59
CA ILE A 7 -21.55 20.72 -7.80
C ILE A 7 -21.58 19.78 -6.59
N ARG A 8 -21.85 18.49 -6.82
CA ARG A 8 -21.70 17.47 -5.78
C ARG A 8 -20.28 16.93 -5.84
N VAL A 9 -19.57 17.05 -4.72
CA VAL A 9 -18.26 16.42 -4.51
C VAL A 9 -18.50 14.95 -4.18
N ARG A 10 -17.89 14.04 -4.95
CA ARG A 10 -17.86 12.61 -4.62
C ARG A 10 -16.85 12.33 -3.52
N LYS A 11 -17.13 11.32 -2.69
CA LYS A 11 -16.24 10.87 -1.62
C LYS A 11 -16.06 9.37 -1.75
N PHE A 12 -14.82 8.91 -1.67
CA PHE A 12 -14.49 7.51 -1.81
C PHE A 12 -13.84 6.98 -0.54
N TYR A 13 -14.12 5.72 -0.24
CA TYR A 13 -13.34 4.91 0.67
C TYR A 13 -12.50 3.96 -0.17
N ILE A 14 -11.21 3.85 0.17
CA ILE A 14 -10.27 2.92 -0.44
C ILE A 14 -9.75 2.06 0.71
N GLY A 15 -10.03 0.77 0.67
CA GLY A 15 -9.64 -0.19 1.70
C GLY A 15 -8.59 -1.16 1.18
N SER A 16 -7.51 -1.35 1.95
CA SER A 16 -6.58 -2.47 1.78
C SER A 16 -7.13 -3.65 2.57
N ASN A 17 -7.75 -4.61 1.87
CA ASN A 17 -8.59 -5.65 2.45
C ASN A 17 -7.89 -7.02 2.47
N GLU A 18 -6.66 -7.08 2.99
CA GLU A 18 -5.80 -8.27 3.09
C GLU A 18 -5.38 -8.88 1.73
N ASP A 19 -6.30 -9.20 0.82
CA ASP A 19 -6.00 -9.83 -0.47
C ASP A 19 -6.34 -8.96 -1.70
N GLU A 20 -6.97 -7.80 -1.49
CA GLU A 20 -7.32 -6.87 -2.56
C GLU A 20 -7.41 -5.42 -2.08
N VAL A 21 -7.42 -4.48 -3.03
CA VAL A 21 -7.83 -3.09 -2.79
C VAL A 21 -9.28 -2.91 -3.21
N VAL A 22 -10.11 -2.40 -2.31
CA VAL A 22 -11.56 -2.20 -2.50
C VAL A 22 -11.88 -0.71 -2.62
N ILE A 23 -12.74 -0.35 -3.58
CA ILE A 23 -13.16 1.03 -3.83
C ILE A 23 -14.67 1.17 -3.63
N VAL A 24 -15.08 2.08 -2.75
CA VAL A 24 -16.50 2.31 -2.39
C VAL A 24 -16.85 3.80 -2.51
N ASP A 25 -17.95 4.12 -3.20
CA ASP A 25 -18.55 5.46 -3.17
C ASP A 25 -19.28 5.65 -1.84
N VAL A 26 -18.78 6.59 -1.03
CA VAL A 26 -19.32 7.00 0.28
C VAL A 26 -19.84 8.44 0.26
N THR A 27 -20.20 8.95 -0.92
CA THR A 27 -20.80 10.27 -1.09
C THR A 27 -22.08 10.41 -0.25
N ASP A 28 -22.91 9.36 -0.27
CA ASP A 28 -23.98 9.16 0.70
C ASP A 28 -23.50 8.19 1.78
N LYS A 29 -23.11 8.75 2.94
CA LYS A 29 -22.62 7.97 4.08
C LYS A 29 -23.65 6.98 4.64
N SER A 30 -24.94 7.17 4.33
CA SER A 30 -26.01 6.24 4.75
C SER A 30 -26.25 5.10 3.76
N ASN A 31 -25.70 5.22 2.55
CA ASN A 31 -25.83 4.22 1.50
C ASN A 31 -24.52 4.08 0.68
N PRO A 32 -23.44 3.53 1.27
CA PRO A 32 -22.22 3.22 0.55
C PRO A 32 -22.49 2.29 -0.64
N THR A 33 -21.84 2.55 -1.76
CA THR A 33 -21.99 1.74 -2.98
C THR A 33 -20.63 1.25 -3.43
N PHE A 34 -20.45 -0.07 -3.48
CA PHE A 34 -19.26 -0.70 -4.06
C PHE A 34 -19.07 -0.25 -5.52
N ILE A 35 -17.84 0.05 -5.92
CA ILE A 35 -17.48 0.42 -7.29
C ILE A 35 -16.75 -0.76 -7.94
N SER A 36 -15.58 -1.09 -7.43
CA SER A 36 -14.70 -2.14 -7.96
C SER A 36 -13.71 -2.60 -6.89
N SER A 37 -12.97 -3.67 -7.20
CA SER A 37 -11.79 -4.09 -6.46
C SER A 37 -10.70 -4.56 -7.41
N ILE A 38 -9.47 -4.63 -6.92
CA ILE A 38 -8.31 -5.08 -7.69
C ILE A 38 -7.36 -5.91 -6.83
N GLN A 39 -6.96 -7.05 -7.40
CA GLN A 39 -5.85 -7.87 -6.96
C GLN A 39 -4.63 -7.64 -7.86
N TYR A 40 -3.45 -7.93 -7.34
CA TYR A 40 -2.17 -7.86 -8.06
C TYR A 40 -1.42 -9.19 -7.95
N SER A 41 -0.31 -9.33 -8.66
CA SER A 41 0.44 -10.59 -8.63
C SER A 41 1.17 -10.78 -7.30
N SER A 42 1.22 -12.02 -6.83
CA SER A 42 1.95 -12.39 -5.61
C SER A 42 1.45 -11.65 -4.36
N THR A 43 0.15 -11.37 -4.27
CA THR A 43 -0.46 -10.78 -3.06
C THR A 43 -0.28 -11.70 -1.86
N GLN A 44 0.07 -11.14 -0.71
CA GLN A 44 0.04 -11.84 0.59
C GLN A 44 -0.83 -11.09 1.59
N TYR A 45 -0.40 -9.89 1.98
CA TYR A 45 -1.10 -9.03 2.93
C TYR A 45 -1.10 -7.60 2.44
N THR A 46 -2.11 -7.28 1.61
CA THR A 46 -2.50 -5.94 1.20
C THR A 46 -2.79 -5.11 2.45
N HIS A 47 -1.77 -4.45 2.98
CA HIS A 47 -1.80 -3.93 4.34
C HIS A 47 -2.20 -2.46 4.37
N GLN A 48 -1.60 -1.65 3.50
CA GLN A 48 -1.74 -0.20 3.54
C GLN A 48 -1.76 0.39 2.14
N GLY A 49 -2.17 1.66 2.05
CA GLY A 49 -1.92 2.43 0.85
C GLY A 49 -2.19 3.92 0.99
N TRP A 50 -1.69 4.67 0.01
CA TRP A 50 -1.78 6.13 -0.01
C TRP A 50 -1.95 6.66 -1.45
N LEU A 51 -2.74 7.72 -1.61
CA LEU A 51 -2.94 8.36 -2.91
C LEU A 51 -1.83 9.38 -3.21
N THR A 52 -1.47 9.53 -4.48
CA THR A 52 -0.78 10.73 -4.95
C THR A 52 -1.66 11.97 -4.75
N GLU A 53 -1.06 13.16 -4.68
CA GLU A 53 -1.77 14.43 -4.42
C GLU A 53 -2.84 14.74 -5.49
N ASP A 54 -2.64 14.27 -6.72
CA ASP A 54 -3.60 14.38 -7.82
C ASP A 54 -4.66 13.26 -7.83
N HIS A 55 -4.58 12.33 -6.87
CA HIS A 55 -5.39 11.12 -6.71
C HIS A 55 -5.42 10.18 -7.92
N LYS A 56 -4.43 10.28 -8.82
CA LYS A 56 -4.36 9.44 -10.02
C LYS A 56 -3.78 8.06 -9.71
N TYR A 57 -2.86 7.98 -8.75
CA TYR A 57 -2.20 6.73 -8.40
C TYR A 57 -2.41 6.38 -6.93
N PHE A 58 -2.66 5.10 -6.67
CA PHE A 58 -2.73 4.55 -5.33
C PHE A 58 -1.52 3.63 -5.11
N LEU A 59 -0.70 3.96 -4.11
CA LEU A 59 0.49 3.21 -3.74
C LEU A 59 0.12 2.24 -2.63
N VAL A 60 0.41 0.95 -2.82
CA VAL A 60 0.05 -0.14 -1.92
C VAL A 60 1.33 -0.79 -1.38
N GLY A 61 1.32 -1.13 -0.09
CA GLY A 61 2.32 -1.99 0.54
C GLY A 61 1.75 -3.38 0.84
N ASP A 62 2.55 -4.42 0.61
CA ASP A 62 2.21 -5.82 0.85
C ASP A 62 3.22 -6.46 1.81
N GLU A 63 2.96 -6.33 3.10
CA GLU A 63 3.96 -6.49 4.16
C GLU A 63 4.46 -7.94 4.38
N LEU A 64 3.78 -8.93 3.80
CA LEU A 64 4.17 -10.34 3.97
C LEU A 64 4.79 -10.95 2.73
N ASP A 65 4.87 -10.22 1.62
CA ASP A 65 5.43 -10.74 0.39
C ASP A 65 6.94 -11.00 0.48
N GLU A 66 7.65 -10.35 1.40
CA GLU A 66 9.08 -10.57 1.59
C GLU A 66 9.38 -11.84 2.36
N VAL A 67 8.50 -12.18 3.30
CA VAL A 67 8.64 -13.38 4.12
C VAL A 67 8.14 -14.62 3.37
N GLU A 68 7.00 -14.51 2.70
CA GLU A 68 6.33 -15.65 2.06
C GLU A 68 6.83 -15.91 0.64
N ASN A 69 7.14 -14.85 -0.13
CA ASN A 69 7.56 -14.96 -1.54
C ASN A 69 9.05 -14.61 -1.76
N GLY A 70 9.74 -14.06 -0.77
CA GLY A 70 11.13 -13.64 -0.91
C GLY A 70 11.32 -12.44 -1.84
N ILE A 71 10.26 -11.65 -2.03
CA ILE A 71 10.32 -10.35 -2.71
C ILE A 71 11.01 -9.37 -1.74
N ASN A 72 11.69 -8.33 -2.21
CA ASN A 72 12.13 -7.27 -1.30
C ASN A 72 11.03 -6.20 -1.24
N ALA A 73 11.00 -5.38 -0.17
CA ALA A 73 10.07 -4.24 -0.02
C ALA A 73 9.55 -3.70 -1.34
N ARG A 74 8.27 -3.99 -1.58
CA ARG A 74 7.60 -3.76 -2.86
C ARG A 74 6.51 -2.72 -2.69
N THR A 75 6.53 -1.70 -3.54
CA THR A 75 5.43 -0.74 -3.64
C THR A 75 4.69 -0.98 -4.93
N ILE A 76 3.45 -1.46 -4.82
CA ILE A 76 2.56 -1.68 -5.96
C ILE A 76 1.84 -0.37 -6.26
N ILE A 77 1.93 0.13 -7.48
CA ILE A 77 1.31 1.40 -7.87
C ILE A 77 0.16 1.10 -8.83
N LEU A 78 -1.05 1.44 -8.39
CA LEU A 78 -2.28 1.24 -9.14
C LEU A 78 -2.70 2.54 -9.81
N ASP A 79 -3.12 2.46 -11.08
CA ASP A 79 -3.77 3.56 -11.82
C ASP A 79 -5.25 3.62 -11.44
N PHE A 80 -5.65 4.73 -10.83
CA PHE A 80 -7.00 5.04 -10.34
C PHE A 80 -7.68 6.12 -11.21
N SER A 81 -7.17 6.39 -12.41
CA SER A 81 -7.81 7.32 -13.36
C SER A 81 -9.21 6.87 -13.79
N ASP A 82 -9.49 5.56 -13.76
CA ASP A 82 -10.82 4.98 -13.88
C ASP A 82 -11.08 4.03 -12.70
N LEU A 83 -11.92 4.47 -11.77
CA LEU A 83 -12.24 3.70 -10.55
C LEU A 83 -13.14 2.49 -10.84
N ASP A 84 -13.79 2.39 -12.00
CA ASP A 84 -14.56 1.20 -12.36
C ASP A 84 -13.65 0.06 -12.84
N VAL A 85 -12.45 0.40 -13.35
CA VAL A 85 -11.46 -0.55 -13.87
C VAL A 85 -10.04 -0.12 -13.44
N PRO A 86 -9.73 -0.16 -12.13
CA PRO A 86 -8.37 0.10 -11.66
C PRO A 86 -7.39 -0.90 -12.28
N ALA A 87 -6.14 -0.51 -12.45
CA ALA A 87 -5.12 -1.35 -13.08
C ALA A 87 -3.76 -1.22 -12.40
N ASN A 88 -2.95 -2.29 -12.44
CA ASN A 88 -1.55 -2.20 -12.05
C ASN A 88 -0.78 -1.33 -13.06
N HIS A 89 -0.16 -0.26 -12.58
CA HIS A 89 0.58 0.69 -13.41
C HIS A 89 2.06 0.34 -13.49
N VAL A 90 2.71 0.24 -12.34
CA VAL A 90 4.12 -0.12 -12.16
C VAL A 90 4.34 -0.64 -10.75
N GLU A 91 5.39 -1.42 -10.54
CA GLU A 91 5.83 -1.85 -9.22
C GLU A 91 7.28 -1.39 -9.00
N TYR A 92 7.54 -0.85 -7.82
CA TYR A 92 8.90 -0.62 -7.33
C TYR A 92 9.28 -1.78 -6.41
N ILE A 93 10.51 -2.30 -6.55
CA ILE A 93 11.07 -3.33 -5.67
C ILE A 93 12.41 -2.81 -5.14
N SER A 94 12.58 -2.80 -3.82
CA SER A 94 13.83 -2.34 -3.22
C SER A 94 15.00 -3.26 -3.56
N ALA A 95 16.18 -2.65 -3.77
CA ALA A 95 17.42 -3.40 -3.92
C ALA A 95 17.87 -4.04 -2.59
N ASN A 96 17.34 -3.58 -1.46
CA ASN A 96 17.69 -4.05 -0.13
C ASN A 96 16.66 -5.05 0.40
N PRO A 97 17.08 -6.14 1.07
CA PRO A 97 16.17 -7.09 1.72
C PRO A 97 15.64 -6.48 3.02
N VAL A 98 14.57 -5.70 2.89
CA VAL A 98 13.82 -5.09 3.99
C VAL A 98 12.34 -5.37 3.78
N ILE A 99 11.59 -5.41 4.88
CA ILE A 99 10.13 -5.58 4.89
C ILE A 99 9.51 -4.18 4.90
N ASP A 100 8.58 -3.92 3.98
CA ASP A 100 7.82 -2.68 3.94
C ASP A 100 6.74 -2.62 5.03
N HIS A 101 6.21 -1.42 5.26
CA HIS A 101 5.16 -1.18 6.24
C HIS A 101 4.38 0.05 5.77
N ASN A 102 4.07 0.99 6.65
CA ASN A 102 3.29 2.17 6.29
C ASN A 102 4.08 3.20 5.48
N GLY A 103 3.43 3.77 4.46
CA GLY A 103 3.97 4.89 3.71
C GLY A 103 2.96 6.01 3.47
N TYR A 104 3.47 7.18 3.11
CA TYR A 104 2.65 8.34 2.74
C TYR A 104 3.35 9.23 1.72
N VAL A 105 2.55 9.89 0.88
CA VAL A 105 3.02 10.82 -0.14
C VAL A 105 3.06 12.25 0.41
N VAL A 106 4.11 12.99 0.08
CA VAL A 106 4.21 14.45 0.25
C VAL A 106 4.80 15.04 -1.03
N GLY A 107 3.97 15.72 -1.82
CA GLY A 107 4.37 16.16 -3.16
C GLY A 107 4.77 14.97 -4.03
N ASP A 108 5.96 15.01 -4.62
CA ASP A 108 6.46 13.94 -5.50
C ASP A 108 7.30 12.90 -4.75
N LEU A 109 7.23 12.86 -3.41
CA LEU A 109 7.99 11.91 -2.60
C LEU A 109 7.07 10.96 -1.84
N PHE A 110 7.35 9.67 -1.93
CA PHE A 110 6.73 8.64 -1.09
C PHE A 110 7.68 8.23 0.03
N TYR A 111 7.27 8.48 1.27
CA TYR A 111 8.00 8.11 2.48
C TYR A 111 7.52 6.75 2.93
N LEU A 112 8.35 5.72 2.80
CA LEU A 112 8.03 4.35 3.15
C LEU A 112 8.80 3.94 4.39
N ALA A 113 8.09 3.73 5.50
CA ALA A 113 8.67 3.07 6.66
C ALA A 113 8.92 1.60 6.29
N VAL A 114 10.10 1.11 6.68
CA VAL A 114 10.46 -0.29 6.56
C VAL A 114 10.93 -0.76 7.94
N TYR A 115 10.81 -2.05 8.25
CA TYR A 115 11.19 -2.60 9.57
C TYR A 115 12.64 -2.31 9.99
N ARG A 116 13.48 -1.85 9.05
CA ARG A 116 14.90 -1.52 9.26
C ARG A 116 15.25 -0.06 8.98
N GLY A 117 14.28 0.85 8.85
CA GLY A 117 14.53 2.27 8.65
C GLY A 117 13.49 2.97 7.77
N LEU A 118 13.98 3.82 6.85
CA LEU A 118 13.13 4.57 5.92
C LEU A 118 13.68 4.45 4.50
N ARG A 119 12.77 4.35 3.54
CA ARG A 119 13.01 4.55 2.11
C ARG A 119 12.20 5.74 1.62
N ILE A 120 12.75 6.52 0.69
CA ILE A 120 12.06 7.64 0.07
C ILE A 120 12.12 7.45 -1.44
N LEU A 121 10.95 7.22 -2.05
CA LEU A 121 10.81 7.06 -3.49
C LEU A 121 10.44 8.39 -4.13
N ASP A 122 11.06 8.68 -5.27
CA ASP A 122 10.76 9.79 -6.16
C ASP A 122 9.69 9.37 -7.17
N LEU A 123 8.59 10.10 -7.19
CA LEU A 123 7.42 9.88 -8.03
C LEU A 123 7.32 10.90 -9.17
N GLU A 124 8.30 11.79 -9.36
CA GLU A 124 8.24 12.87 -10.38
C GLU A 124 7.91 12.33 -11.79
N ASN A 125 8.39 11.13 -12.12
CA ASN A 125 8.19 10.49 -13.42
C ASN A 125 7.25 9.26 -13.37
N ILE A 126 6.36 9.20 -12.35
CA ILE A 126 5.44 8.07 -12.15
C ILE A 126 4.55 7.84 -13.38
N ASP A 127 4.12 8.88 -14.09
CA ASP A 127 3.36 8.79 -15.35
C ASP A 127 4.07 7.96 -16.43
N SER A 128 5.40 8.04 -16.46
CA SER A 128 6.27 7.28 -17.38
C SER A 128 6.69 5.93 -16.82
N LYS A 129 6.08 5.48 -15.71
CA LYS A 129 6.41 4.24 -14.98
C LYS A 129 7.84 4.22 -14.43
N GLU A 130 8.36 5.39 -14.07
CA GLU A 130 9.67 5.52 -13.47
C GLU A 130 9.53 5.94 -12.00
N VAL A 131 10.01 5.09 -11.10
CA VAL A 131 10.01 5.31 -9.65
C VAL A 131 11.39 4.97 -9.13
N ILE A 132 12.02 5.92 -8.43
CA ILE A 132 13.43 5.83 -8.04
C ILE A 132 13.55 5.98 -6.53
N GLU A 133 14.24 5.07 -5.86
CA GLU A 133 14.66 5.30 -4.47
C GLU A 133 15.73 6.40 -4.44
N LYS A 134 15.38 7.57 -3.89
CA LYS A 134 16.24 8.76 -3.87
C LYS A 134 17.05 8.87 -2.60
N TYR A 135 16.44 8.50 -1.48
CA TYR A 135 17.04 8.57 -0.16
C TYR A 135 16.66 7.36 0.67
N TYR A 136 17.55 6.98 1.58
CA TYR A 136 17.26 5.98 2.59
C TYR A 136 18.11 6.23 3.82
N PHE A 137 17.67 5.69 4.95
CA PHE A 137 18.54 5.45 6.08
C PHE A 137 18.12 4.16 6.77
N ASP A 138 19.09 3.43 7.30
CA ASP A 138 18.84 2.24 8.10
C ASP A 138 19.00 2.57 9.59
N THR A 139 18.08 2.08 10.41
CA THR A 139 18.18 2.15 11.87
C THR A 139 19.00 0.99 12.43
N HIS A 140 19.17 -0.09 11.65
CA HIS A 140 19.99 -1.23 12.02
C HIS A 140 20.80 -1.77 10.83
N ILE A 141 22.11 -1.63 10.94
CA ILE A 141 23.08 -2.32 10.09
C ILE A 141 23.47 -3.59 10.84
N GLU A 142 23.12 -4.76 10.33
CA GLU A 142 23.76 -5.98 10.82
C GLU A 142 25.25 -5.86 10.49
N HIS A 143 26.09 -5.71 11.52
CA HIS A 143 27.48 -6.12 11.36
C HIS A 143 27.45 -7.59 10.95
N GLU A 144 28.21 -8.00 9.93
CA GLU A 144 28.39 -9.43 9.62
C GLU A 144 28.84 -10.16 10.90
N ALA A 145 27.90 -10.79 11.57
CA ALA A 145 28.14 -11.58 12.75
C ALA A 145 28.32 -13.02 12.30
N HIS A 146 29.57 -13.48 12.40
CA HIS A 146 29.94 -14.88 12.29
C HIS A 146 28.93 -15.79 13.01
N SER A 147 28.48 -16.82 12.28
CA SER A 147 27.76 -18.01 12.74
C SER A 147 26.30 -17.83 13.16
N ALA A 148 25.43 -18.21 12.20
CA ALA A 148 24.09 -18.77 12.35
C ALA A 148 23.54 -18.87 13.78
N ARG A 149 22.71 -17.88 14.15
CA ARG A 149 21.56 -18.14 15.00
C ARG A 149 20.32 -17.84 14.16
N LYS A 150 19.44 -18.84 14.05
CA LYS A 150 18.09 -18.64 13.51
C LYS A 150 17.47 -17.42 14.21
N PRO A 151 16.88 -16.46 13.48
CA PRO A 151 16.16 -15.37 14.12
C PRO A 151 15.10 -15.98 15.06
N PRO A 152 14.79 -15.33 16.19
CA PRO A 152 13.58 -15.69 16.92
C PRO A 152 12.42 -15.52 15.94
N ILE A 153 11.47 -16.46 15.95
CA ILE A 153 10.19 -16.28 15.26
C ILE A 153 9.61 -14.99 15.85
N ILE A 154 9.60 -13.92 15.05
CA ILE A 154 8.85 -12.71 15.35
C ILE A 154 7.41 -13.20 15.37
N GLY A 155 6.85 -13.34 16.56
CA GLY A 155 5.42 -13.55 16.68
C GLY A 155 4.77 -12.29 16.15
N PHE A 156 3.96 -12.43 15.09
CA PHE A 156 3.01 -11.41 14.68
C PHE A 156 2.35 -10.84 15.93
N ASP A 157 2.38 -9.52 16.08
CA ASP A 157 1.58 -8.87 17.10
C ASP A 157 0.11 -9.23 16.82
N ASP A 158 -0.58 -9.80 17.82
CA ASP A 158 -1.99 -10.18 17.73
C ASP A 158 -2.88 -8.96 17.36
N ASP A 159 -2.40 -7.73 17.58
CA ASP A 159 -3.20 -6.53 17.43
C ASP A 159 -2.99 -5.73 16.12
N HIS A 160 -1.92 -5.93 15.35
CA HIS A 160 -1.69 -5.19 14.07
C HIS A 160 -1.21 -6.05 12.89
N ASP A 161 -0.47 -7.14 13.08
CA ASP A 161 0.23 -7.82 11.97
C ASP A 161 -0.31 -9.23 11.68
N ASN A 162 -1.48 -9.57 12.22
CA ASN A 162 -2.05 -10.93 12.11
C ASN A 162 -3.04 -11.03 10.93
N PRO A 163 -2.66 -11.62 9.78
CA PRO A 163 -3.54 -11.83 8.63
C PRO A 163 -4.67 -12.84 8.90
N ARG A 164 -4.77 -13.39 10.12
CA ARG A 164 -5.93 -14.19 10.54
C ARG A 164 -7.11 -13.35 11.04
N LYS A 165 -6.96 -12.03 11.21
CA LYS A 165 -8.09 -11.18 11.66
C LYS A 165 -9.27 -11.24 10.69
N GLY A 166 -9.05 -11.24 9.37
CA GLY A 166 -10.12 -11.42 8.37
C GLY A 166 -10.88 -12.75 8.45
N ASN A 167 -10.34 -13.75 9.17
CA ASN A 167 -11.01 -15.04 9.43
C ASN A 167 -11.71 -15.09 10.79
N GLU A 168 -11.71 -14.02 11.57
CA GLU A 168 -12.55 -13.90 12.75
C GLU A 168 -13.94 -13.38 12.36
N ASP A 169 -14.98 -13.93 12.98
CA ASP A 169 -16.39 -13.59 12.71
C ASP A 169 -16.70 -12.07 12.86
N LEU A 170 -15.79 -11.30 13.47
CA LEU A 170 -15.91 -9.87 13.70
C LEU A 170 -15.38 -8.98 12.56
N PHE A 171 -14.66 -9.55 11.59
CA PHE A 171 -14.02 -8.81 10.49
C PHE A 171 -14.49 -9.22 9.08
N ASN A 172 -15.54 -10.06 8.97
CA ASN A 172 -16.11 -10.51 7.69
C ASN A 172 -16.99 -9.45 6.97
N GLY A 173 -16.49 -8.24 6.79
CA GLY A 173 -17.21 -7.23 6.00
C GLY A 173 -16.90 -5.77 6.32
N ALA A 174 -15.63 -5.46 6.59
CA ALA A 174 -15.16 -4.07 6.57
C ALA A 174 -14.51 -3.75 5.22
#